data_AF-A0A929KRI7-F1
#
_entry.id   AF-A0A929KRI7-F1
#
_cell.length_a   1.000
_cell.length_b   1.000
_cell.length_c   1.000
_cell.angle_alpha   90.00
_cell.angle_beta   90.00
_cell.angle_gamma   90.00
#
_symmetry.space_group_name_H-M   'P 1'
#
loop_
_entity.id
_entity.type
_entity.pdbx_description
1 polymer ?
#
loop_
_entity_poly.entity_id
_entity_poly.type
_entity_poly.pdbx_seq_one_letter_code
_entity_poly.pdbx_strand_id
1 'polypeptide(L)'
;MATLLCAGAALAASDGTGSPQGRYTAPNGIVSLDFQADGKVRLDGGGGDALLPYSVSGQSLTIQAPRGPRTLTIVNEDTLLLTDGSNMRLLRDRSFACKDEDGEVGTMILDHAGRVLLRAPAGTPQASAAPEPLGTYTEEGGSIAVQQSEGTNTFTREGRDLRAGKLICKRL
;
A
#
# COMPACT_ATOMS: atom_id res chain seq x y z
N MET A 1 -21.08 50.81 14.38
CA MET A 1 -19.76 50.25 14.02
C MET A 1 -19.81 48.77 14.32
N ALA A 2 -19.98 47.94 13.30
CA ALA A 2 -20.04 46.49 13.43
C ALA A 2 -18.72 45.91 12.92
N THR A 3 -17.91 45.35 13.83
CA THR A 3 -16.67 44.66 13.48
C THR A 3 -17.01 43.21 13.21
N LEU A 4 -17.09 42.84 11.93
CA LEU A 4 -17.26 41.47 11.48
C LEU A 4 -15.90 40.74 11.63
N LEU A 5 -15.75 39.93 12.68
CA LEU A 5 -14.65 38.96 12.75
C LEU A 5 -14.99 37.78 11.84
N CYS A 6 -14.46 37.77 10.61
CA CYS A 6 -14.37 36.55 9.83
C CYS A 6 -13.29 35.66 10.46
N ALA A 7 -13.70 34.73 11.34
CA ALA A 7 -12.89 33.59 11.71
C ALA A 7 -12.72 32.71 10.47
N GLY A 8 -11.58 32.87 9.79
CA GLY A 8 -11.16 31.96 8.74
C GLY A 8 -10.94 30.58 9.36
N ALA A 9 -11.92 29.70 9.20
CA ALA A 9 -11.69 28.28 9.33
C ALA A 9 -10.65 27.91 8.25
N ALA A 10 -9.40 27.75 8.67
CA ALA A 10 -8.41 27.04 7.88
C ALA A 10 -8.89 25.59 7.76
N LEU A 11 -9.72 25.33 6.75
CA LEU A 11 -9.85 24.01 6.17
C LEU A 11 -8.44 23.65 5.70
N ALA A 12 -7.71 22.89 6.52
CA ALA A 12 -6.55 22.17 6.04
C ALA A 12 -7.06 21.29 4.91
N ALA A 13 -6.82 21.73 3.69
CA ALA A 13 -6.96 20.91 2.51
C ALA A 13 -6.09 19.68 2.79
N SER A 14 -6.75 18.56 3.07
CA SER A 14 -6.13 17.24 3.08
C SER A 14 -5.77 16.92 1.62
N ASP A 15 -4.73 17.59 1.14
CA ASP A 15 -4.15 17.44 -0.17
C ASP A 15 -3.43 16.09 -0.23
N GLY A 16 -4.20 15.01 -0.35
CA GLY A 16 -3.85 13.71 -0.94
C GLY A 16 -2.60 12.96 -0.46
N THR A 17 -1.78 13.51 0.42
CA THR A 17 -0.56 12.94 0.96
C THR A 17 -0.87 12.46 2.37
N GLY A 18 -1.75 11.45 2.44
CA GLY A 18 -2.08 10.79 3.68
C GLY A 18 -0.81 10.35 4.40
N SER A 19 -0.73 10.60 5.71
CA SER A 19 0.33 10.04 6.54
C SER A 19 0.42 8.54 6.26
N PRO A 20 1.62 7.97 6.06
CA PRO A 20 1.74 6.55 5.78
C PRO A 20 1.18 5.72 6.92
N GLN A 21 0.54 4.60 6.57
CA GLN A 21 -0.13 3.74 7.52
C GLN A 21 0.22 2.28 7.27
N GLY A 22 0.38 1.54 8.36
CA GLY A 22 0.67 0.11 8.32
C GLY A 22 2.09 -0.20 7.84
N ARG A 23 2.26 -1.43 7.35
CA ARG A 23 3.56 -2.01 7.00
C ARG A 23 3.88 -1.85 5.53
N TYR A 24 5.06 -1.30 5.24
CA TYR A 24 5.69 -1.26 3.92
C TYR A 24 6.94 -2.14 3.96
N THR A 25 7.14 -2.98 2.96
CA THR A 25 8.23 -3.95 2.93
C THR A 25 8.95 -3.86 1.58
N ALA A 26 10.28 -3.95 1.60
CA ALA A 26 11.07 -4.07 0.39
C ALA A 26 10.75 -5.41 -0.31
N PRO A 27 10.81 -5.51 -1.64
CA PRO A 27 10.48 -6.74 -2.36
C PRO A 27 11.27 -7.99 -1.93
N ASN A 28 12.46 -7.81 -1.38
CA ASN A 28 13.30 -8.89 -0.86
C ASN A 28 12.99 -9.27 0.61
N GLY A 29 12.03 -8.59 1.26
CA GLY A 29 11.66 -8.82 2.66
C GLY A 29 12.70 -8.35 3.69
N ILE A 30 13.86 -7.83 3.28
CA ILE A 30 14.98 -7.53 4.19
C ILE A 30 14.71 -6.29 5.03
N VAL A 31 13.93 -5.34 4.51
CA VAL A 31 13.62 -4.07 5.17
C VAL A 31 12.12 -3.91 5.19
N SER A 32 11.58 -3.55 6.36
CA SER A 32 10.20 -3.12 6.48
C SER A 32 10.02 -1.99 7.48
N LEU A 33 9.01 -1.18 7.23
CA LEU A 33 8.61 -0.01 8.00
C LEU A 33 7.16 -0.19 8.40
N ASP A 34 6.89 -0.28 9.70
CA ASP A 34 5.54 -0.37 10.24
C ASP A 34 5.16 0.92 10.98
N PHE A 35 4.35 1.75 10.32
CA PHE A 35 3.95 3.07 10.80
C PHE A 35 2.85 2.98 11.86
N GLN A 36 3.16 3.51 13.03
CA GLN A 36 2.28 3.52 14.19
C GLN A 36 1.50 4.85 14.26
N ALA A 37 0.34 4.81 14.91
CA ALA A 37 -0.52 5.98 15.10
C ALA A 37 0.10 7.05 16.03
N ASP A 38 1.13 6.70 16.82
CA ASP A 38 1.80 7.61 17.77
C ASP A 38 2.91 8.47 17.12
N GLY A 39 3.02 8.46 15.78
CA GLY A 39 4.06 9.21 15.05
C GLY A 39 5.44 8.53 15.07
N LYS A 40 5.50 7.25 15.41
CA LYS A 40 6.71 6.43 15.30
C LYS A 40 6.57 5.38 14.21
N VAL A 41 7.73 4.95 13.71
CA VAL A 41 7.84 3.86 12.75
C VAL A 41 8.74 2.79 13.33
N ARG A 42 8.26 1.55 13.31
CA ARG A 42 9.10 0.40 13.59
C ARG A 42 9.85 0.02 12.32
N LEU A 43 11.16 0.14 12.35
CA LEU A 43 12.06 -0.34 11.30
C LEU A 43 12.49 -1.75 11.69
N ASP A 44 12.05 -2.75 10.92
CA ASP A 44 12.58 -4.11 11.01
C ASP A 44 13.53 -4.33 9.82
N GLY A 45 14.78 -4.71 10.09
CA GLY A 45 15.71 -5.10 9.04
C GLY A 45 17.00 -5.72 9.58
N GLY A 46 17.92 -6.08 8.69
CA GLY A 46 19.14 -6.86 9.01
C GLY A 46 20.09 -6.29 10.09
N GLY A 47 19.79 -5.13 10.68
CA GLY A 47 20.49 -4.53 11.81
C GLY A 47 19.71 -4.55 13.14
N GLY A 48 18.53 -5.18 13.20
CA GLY A 48 17.64 -5.23 14.37
C GLY A 48 16.42 -4.30 14.25
N ASP A 49 15.50 -4.47 15.19
CA ASP A 49 14.25 -3.71 15.24
C ASP A 49 14.45 -2.39 15.99
N ALA A 50 14.02 -1.27 15.41
CA ALA A 50 14.12 0.05 16.04
C ALA A 50 12.80 0.81 15.93
N LEU A 51 12.37 1.44 17.02
CA LEU A 51 11.24 2.35 17.02
C LEU A 51 11.74 3.79 16.92
N LEU A 52 11.49 4.44 15.79
CA LEU A 52 12.06 5.73 15.45
C LEU A 52 10.96 6.78 15.22
N PRO A 53 11.17 8.05 15.61
CA PRO A 53 10.24 9.10 15.25
C PRO A 53 10.33 9.39 13.75
N TYR A 54 9.20 9.75 13.14
CA TYR A 54 9.15 10.23 11.77
C TYR A 54 8.37 11.53 11.65
N SER A 55 8.61 12.25 10.56
CA SER A 55 7.85 13.45 10.18
C SER A 55 7.49 13.39 8.71
N VAL A 56 6.34 13.95 8.35
CA VAL A 56 5.86 14.06 6.97
C VAL A 56 5.74 15.54 6.61
N SER A 57 6.25 15.91 5.44
CA SER A 57 6.16 17.24 4.86
C SER A 57 5.88 17.11 3.36
N GLY A 58 4.62 17.27 2.96
CA GLY A 58 4.17 16.98 1.60
C GLY A 58 4.44 15.52 1.23
N GLN A 59 5.13 15.29 0.10
CA GLN A 59 5.53 13.94 -0.33
C GLN A 59 6.80 13.42 0.35
N SER A 60 7.43 14.19 1.23
CA SER A 60 8.66 13.75 1.90
C SER A 60 8.35 13.19 3.29
N LEU A 61 8.85 12.00 3.55
CA LEU A 61 8.86 11.36 4.86
C LEU A 61 10.29 11.28 5.37
N THR A 62 10.53 11.72 6.60
CA THR A 62 11.86 11.67 7.22
C THR A 62 11.80 10.83 8.49
N ILE A 63 12.62 9.78 8.56
CA ILE A 63 12.82 8.93 9.74
C ILE A 63 14.08 9.39 10.46
N GLN A 64 13.97 9.71 11.75
CA GLN A 64 15.09 10.18 12.56
C GLN A 64 15.88 8.98 13.11
N ALA A 65 16.82 8.45 12.31
CA ALA A 65 17.64 7.33 12.72
C ALA A 65 18.94 7.78 13.43
N PRO A 66 19.51 6.95 14.34
CA PRO A 66 20.73 7.30 15.07
C PRO A 66 21.94 7.61 14.19
N ARG A 67 22.01 7.04 12.98
CA ARG A 67 23.08 7.26 11.99
C ARG A 67 22.81 8.46 11.06
N GLY A 68 21.84 9.30 11.40
CA GLY A 68 21.36 10.41 10.59
C GLY A 68 19.98 10.15 9.99
N PRO A 69 19.25 11.21 9.63
CA PRO A 69 17.90 11.10 9.08
C PRO A 69 17.89 10.34 7.75
N ARG A 70 16.85 9.55 7.53
CA ARG A 70 16.57 8.87 6.26
C ARG A 70 15.32 9.48 5.63
N THR A 71 15.40 9.86 4.37
CA THR A 71 14.28 10.44 3.64
C THR A 71 13.70 9.43 2.66
N LEU A 72 12.38 9.36 2.62
CA LEU A 72 11.59 8.59 1.66
C LEU A 72 10.63 9.53 0.94
N THR A 73 10.38 9.26 -0.33
CA THR A 73 9.32 9.90 -1.10
C THR A 73 8.07 9.03 -1.04
N ILE A 74 6.96 9.64 -0.66
CA ILE A 74 5.61 9.06 -0.76
C ILE A 74 5.20 9.18 -2.23
N VAL A 75 5.25 8.05 -2.95
CA VAL A 75 4.83 8.00 -4.36
C VAL A 75 3.30 7.95 -4.43
N ASN A 76 2.69 7.14 -3.56
CA ASN A 76 1.25 7.04 -3.34
C ASN A 76 0.99 6.34 -1.99
N GLU A 77 -0.28 6.09 -1.66
CA GLU A 77 -0.70 5.46 -0.40
C GLU A 77 -0.05 4.08 -0.14
N ASP A 78 0.36 3.36 -1.20
CA ASP A 78 0.87 1.99 -1.13
C ASP A 78 2.37 1.87 -1.45
N THR A 79 3.03 2.96 -1.81
CA THR A 79 4.41 2.94 -2.30
C THR A 79 5.24 4.06 -1.69
N LEU A 80 6.33 3.66 -1.04
CA LEU A 80 7.40 4.54 -0.60
C LEU A 80 8.66 4.29 -1.42
N LEU A 81 9.42 5.34 -1.71
CA LEU A 81 10.70 5.26 -2.39
C LEU A 81 11.80 5.82 -1.50
N LEU A 82 12.83 5.01 -1.21
CA LEU A 82 13.99 5.46 -0.44
C LEU A 82 14.90 6.32 -1.33
N THR A 83 15.18 7.56 -0.91
CA THR A 83 15.90 8.56 -1.72
C THR A 83 17.40 8.62 -1.43
N ASP A 84 17.98 7.62 -0.78
CA ASP A 84 19.39 7.61 -0.36
C ASP A 84 20.35 7.01 -1.41
N GLY A 85 19.97 7.06 -2.68
CA GLY A 85 20.71 6.53 -3.82
C GLY A 85 20.42 5.05 -4.13
N SER A 86 19.75 4.32 -3.23
CA SER A 86 19.33 2.93 -3.49
C SER A 86 18.12 2.80 -4.43
N ASN A 87 17.30 3.85 -4.57
CA ASN A 87 16.00 3.81 -5.24
C ASN A 87 15.14 2.62 -4.80
N MET A 88 15.27 2.21 -3.53
CA MET A 88 14.56 1.06 -3.00
C MET A 88 13.08 1.41 -2.86
N ARG A 89 12.23 0.65 -3.55
CA ARG A 89 10.77 0.74 -3.43
C ARG A 89 10.32 -0.12 -2.25
N LEU A 90 9.58 0.46 -1.31
CA LEU A 90 8.85 -0.30 -0.30
C LEU A 90 7.36 -0.32 -0.67
N LEU A 91 6.78 -1.50 -0.61
CA LEU A 91 5.41 -1.78 -1.01
C LEU A 91 4.59 -2.21 0.20
N ARG A 92 3.37 -1.71 0.29
CA ARG A 92 2.38 -2.24 1.22
C ARG A 92 1.67 -3.42 0.58
N ASP A 93 1.37 -4.46 1.38
CA ASP A 93 0.49 -5.54 0.94
C ASP A 93 -0.95 -5.02 0.79
N ARG A 94 -1.64 -5.45 -0.26
CA ARG A 94 -2.95 -4.90 -0.64
C ARG A 94 -3.94 -6.02 -0.86
N SER A 95 -5.08 -5.93 -0.20
CA SER A 95 -6.12 -6.95 -0.30
C SER A 95 -7.37 -6.36 -0.94
N PHE A 96 -7.96 -7.13 -1.86
CA PHE A 96 -9.15 -6.73 -2.59
C PHE A 96 -10.19 -7.85 -2.55
N ALA A 97 -11.40 -7.55 -2.09
CA ALA A 97 -12.53 -8.45 -2.19
C ALA A 97 -13.08 -8.43 -3.63
N CYS A 98 -12.96 -9.54 -4.33
CA CYS A 98 -13.29 -9.68 -5.74
C CYS A 98 -14.60 -10.44 -5.94
N LYS A 99 -15.42 -9.93 -6.86
CA LYS A 99 -16.69 -10.54 -7.29
C LYS A 99 -16.90 -10.36 -8.79
N ASP A 100 -17.61 -11.29 -9.40
CA ASP A 100 -18.08 -11.22 -10.78
C ASP A 100 -19.62 -11.28 -10.82
N GLU A 101 -20.20 -11.66 -11.96
CA GLU A 101 -21.64 -11.80 -12.12
C GLU A 101 -22.21 -13.04 -11.40
N ASP A 102 -21.39 -14.06 -11.20
CA ASP A 102 -21.79 -15.34 -10.61
C ASP A 102 -21.63 -15.33 -9.08
N GLY A 103 -20.84 -14.41 -8.52
CA GLY A 103 -20.80 -14.14 -7.09
C GLY A 103 -19.43 -13.69 -6.58
N GLU A 104 -19.16 -14.01 -5.31
CA GLU A 104 -17.85 -13.76 -4.72
C GLU A 104 -16.81 -14.73 -5.30
N VAL A 105 -15.71 -14.17 -5.80
CA VAL A 105 -14.57 -14.93 -6.33
C VAL A 105 -13.56 -15.23 -5.24
N GLY A 106 -13.33 -14.26 -4.34
CA GLY A 106 -12.40 -14.39 -3.22
C GLY A 106 -11.71 -13.08 -2.88
N THR A 107 -10.62 -13.16 -2.12
CA THR A 107 -9.76 -12.01 -1.82
C THR A 107 -8.46 -12.12 -2.58
N MET A 108 -8.23 -11.20 -3.53
CA MET A 108 -6.96 -11.04 -4.21
C MET A 108 -6.00 -10.25 -3.34
N ILE A 109 -4.78 -10.74 -3.16
CA ILE A 109 -3.73 -10.12 -2.36
C ILE A 109 -2.56 -9.82 -3.28
N LEU A 110 -2.19 -8.54 -3.39
CA LEU A 110 -0.97 -8.09 -4.04
C LEU A 110 0.08 -7.90 -2.95
N ASP A 111 1.06 -8.79 -2.88
CA ASP A 111 2.09 -8.73 -1.84
C ASP A 111 3.28 -7.85 -2.26
N HIS A 112 4.05 -7.42 -1.26
CA HIS A 112 5.25 -6.61 -1.45
C HIS A 112 6.33 -7.27 -2.31
N ALA A 113 6.31 -8.60 -2.44
CA ALA A 113 7.25 -9.37 -3.27
C ALA A 113 6.85 -9.38 -4.76
N GLY A 114 5.75 -8.71 -5.14
CA GLY A 114 5.27 -8.65 -6.52
C GLY A 114 4.46 -9.88 -6.93
N ARG A 115 3.94 -10.64 -5.95
CA ARG A 115 3.09 -11.81 -6.19
C ARG A 115 1.62 -11.45 -6.04
N VAL A 116 0.79 -12.21 -6.74
CA VAL A 116 -0.65 -12.23 -6.56
C VAL A 116 -1.03 -13.52 -5.87
N LEU A 117 -1.68 -13.41 -4.73
CA LEU A 117 -2.26 -14.54 -4.00
C LEU A 117 -3.78 -14.44 -4.04
N LEU A 118 -4.47 -15.58 -4.03
CA LEU A 118 -5.92 -15.65 -3.92
C LEU A 118 -6.30 -16.42 -2.66
N ARG A 119 -7.19 -15.82 -1.87
CA ARG A 119 -7.87 -16.50 -0.78
C ARG A 119 -9.30 -16.79 -1.22
N ALA A 120 -9.75 -18.03 -1.01
CA ALA A 120 -11.12 -18.44 -1.31
C ALA A 120 -12.16 -17.59 -0.54
N PRO A 121 -13.39 -17.45 -1.07
CA PRO A 121 -14.46 -16.73 -0.40
C PRO A 121 -14.76 -17.27 0.99
N ALA A 122 -15.18 -16.40 1.90
CA ALA A 122 -15.60 -16.80 3.24
C ALA A 122 -16.77 -17.80 3.17
N GLY A 123 -16.79 -18.78 4.07
CA GLY A 123 -17.84 -19.81 4.10
C GLY A 123 -17.66 -20.96 3.10
N THR A 124 -16.62 -20.94 2.27
CA THR A 124 -16.18 -22.12 1.51
C THR A 124 -15.29 -23.02 2.38
N PRO A 125 -15.24 -24.35 2.14
CA PRO A 125 -14.30 -25.24 2.83
C PRO A 125 -12.84 -24.76 2.76
N GLN A 126 -12.47 -24.08 1.67
CA GLN A 126 -11.13 -23.57 1.38
C GLN A 126 -10.84 -22.22 2.03
N ALA A 127 -11.82 -21.54 2.64
CA ALA A 127 -11.62 -20.20 3.22
C ALA A 127 -10.61 -20.19 4.39
N SER A 128 -10.41 -21.35 5.03
CA SER A 128 -9.46 -21.54 6.12
C SER A 128 -8.05 -21.91 5.65
N ALA A 129 -7.86 -22.20 4.35
CA ALA A 129 -6.57 -22.51 3.78
C ALA A 129 -5.70 -21.25 3.63
N ALA A 130 -4.38 -21.45 3.54
CA ALA A 130 -3.47 -20.37 3.19
C ALA A 130 -3.79 -19.84 1.78
N PRO A 131 -3.62 -18.52 1.52
CA PRO A 131 -3.77 -17.97 0.18
C PRO A 131 -2.86 -18.68 -0.83
N GLU A 132 -3.41 -19.02 -1.99
CA GLU A 132 -2.69 -19.72 -3.04
C GLU A 132 -2.05 -18.72 -4.01
N PRO A 133 -0.82 -18.97 -4.49
CA PRO A 133 -0.19 -18.11 -5.48
C PRO A 133 -0.89 -18.24 -6.84
N LEU A 134 -1.36 -17.12 -7.38
CA LEU A 134 -1.89 -17.04 -8.74
C LEU A 134 -0.82 -16.69 -9.77
N GLY A 135 0.17 -15.89 -9.37
CA GLY A 135 1.17 -15.38 -10.31
C GLY A 135 1.92 -14.16 -9.79
N THR A 136 2.40 -13.33 -10.70
CA THR A 136 3.08 -12.06 -10.39
C THR A 136 2.29 -10.88 -10.94
N TYR A 137 2.57 -9.68 -10.43
CA TYR A 137 1.97 -8.46 -10.98
C TYR A 137 2.99 -7.38 -11.29
N THR A 138 2.65 -6.56 -12.27
CA THR A 138 3.31 -5.28 -12.58
C THR A 138 2.28 -4.15 -12.54
N GLU A 139 2.74 -2.95 -12.19
CA GLU A 139 1.88 -1.76 -12.17
C GLU A 139 2.45 -0.66 -13.04
N GLU A 140 1.64 -0.17 -13.97
CA GLU A 140 2.02 0.90 -14.87
C GLU A 140 0.80 1.73 -15.26
N GLY A 141 0.93 3.06 -15.28
CA GLY A 141 -0.09 3.95 -15.85
C GLY A 141 -1.49 3.81 -15.25
N GLY A 142 -1.61 3.42 -13.98
CA GLY A 142 -2.91 3.19 -13.32
C GLY A 142 -3.55 1.83 -13.65
N SER A 143 -2.81 0.93 -14.29
CA SER A 143 -3.23 -0.46 -14.52
C SER A 143 -2.32 -1.44 -13.76
N ILE A 144 -2.87 -2.60 -13.44
CA ILE A 144 -2.16 -3.72 -12.83
C ILE A 144 -2.27 -4.91 -13.80
N ALA A 145 -1.14 -5.36 -14.33
CA ALA A 145 -1.11 -6.58 -15.13
C ALA A 145 -0.71 -7.75 -14.23
N VAL A 146 -1.55 -8.78 -14.19
CA VAL A 146 -1.35 -10.01 -13.43
C VAL A 146 -0.95 -11.11 -14.41
N GLN A 147 0.29 -11.57 -14.32
CA GLN A 147 0.83 -12.65 -15.14
C GLN A 147 0.61 -13.99 -14.42
N GLN A 148 -0.10 -14.89 -15.09
CA GLN A 148 -0.38 -16.25 -14.66
C GLN A 148 0.21 -17.25 -15.67
N SER A 149 0.13 -18.55 -15.38
CA SER A 149 0.55 -19.60 -16.32
C SER A 149 -0.30 -19.64 -17.59
N GLU A 150 -1.57 -19.25 -17.49
CA GLU A 150 -2.55 -19.33 -18.59
C GLU A 150 -2.61 -18.04 -19.43
N GLY A 151 -2.00 -16.96 -18.97
CA GLY A 151 -2.02 -15.67 -19.67
C GLY A 151 -1.84 -14.48 -18.74
N THR A 152 -2.13 -13.30 -19.27
CA THR A 152 -2.02 -12.03 -18.54
C THR A 152 -3.41 -11.41 -18.42
N ASN A 153 -3.84 -11.14 -17.18
CA ASN A 153 -5.06 -10.40 -16.91
C ASN A 153 -4.71 -8.95 -16.56
N THR A 154 -5.35 -7.98 -17.20
CA THR A 154 -5.12 -6.55 -16.92
C THR A 154 -6.29 -5.97 -16.14
N PHE A 155 -5.99 -5.36 -15.01
CA PHE A 155 -6.93 -4.66 -14.16
C PHE A 155 -6.71 -3.16 -14.28
N THR A 156 -7.77 -2.41 -14.58
CA THR A 156 -7.76 -0.96 -14.54
C THR A 156 -8.10 -0.49 -13.14
N ARG A 157 -7.36 0.50 -12.62
CA ARG A 157 -7.67 1.11 -11.33
C ARG A 157 -8.79 2.14 -11.45
N GLU A 158 -9.84 1.99 -10.66
CA GLU A 158 -10.95 2.92 -10.52
C GLU A 158 -10.95 3.47 -9.08
N GLY A 159 -10.24 4.56 -8.85
CA GLY A 159 -9.99 5.08 -7.50
C GLY A 159 -9.07 4.13 -6.70
N ARG A 160 -9.62 3.51 -5.65
CA ARG A 160 -8.90 2.47 -4.86
C ARG A 160 -9.24 1.06 -5.31
N ASP A 161 -10.26 0.89 -6.16
CA ASP A 161 -10.76 -0.40 -6.60
C ASP A 161 -10.09 -0.82 -7.93
N LEU A 162 -10.23 -2.10 -8.27
CA LEU A 162 -9.69 -2.69 -9.50
C LEU A 162 -10.81 -3.33 -10.31
N ARG A 163 -10.73 -3.21 -11.65
CA ARG A 163 -11.71 -3.77 -12.56
C ARG A 163 -11.08 -4.46 -13.76
N ALA A 164 -11.56 -5.65 -14.09
CA ALA A 164 -11.17 -6.41 -15.28
C ALA A 164 -12.41 -7.06 -15.92
N GLY A 165 -12.92 -6.46 -17.00
CA GLY A 165 -14.18 -6.90 -17.61
C GLY A 165 -15.36 -6.83 -16.63
N LYS A 166 -15.90 -8.00 -16.26
CA LYS A 166 -17.01 -8.16 -15.30
C LYS A 166 -16.53 -8.33 -13.86
N LEU A 167 -15.25 -8.62 -13.65
CA LEU A 167 -14.64 -8.78 -12.32
C LEU A 167 -14.42 -7.40 -11.68
N ILE A 168 -14.92 -7.22 -10.47
CA ILE A 168 -14.76 -6.02 -9.66
C ILE A 168 -14.11 -6.41 -8.34
N CYS A 169 -12.99 -5.79 -8.02
CA CYS A 169 -12.18 -6.05 -6.84
C CYS A 169 -12.10 -4.78 -5.97
N LYS A 170 -12.81 -4.78 -4.84
CA LYS A 170 -12.86 -3.64 -3.93
C LYS A 170 -11.76 -3.68 -2.89
N ARG A 171 -11.11 -2.55 -2.65
CA ARG A 171 -10.04 -2.46 -1.63
C ARG A 171 -10.61 -2.69 -0.22
N LEU A 172 -9.94 -3.55 0.56
CA LEU A 172 -10.21 -3.79 1.98
C LEU A 172 -9.41 -2.84 2.88
#